data_AF-A0A2N0NRP4-F1
#
_entry.id   AF-A0A2N0NRP4-F1
#
_cell.length_a   1.000
_cell.length_b   1.000
_cell.length_c   1.000
_cell.angle_alpha   90.00
_cell.angle_beta   90.00
_cell.angle_gamma   90.00
#
_symmetry.space_group_name_H-M   'P 1'
#
loop_
_entity.id
_entity.type
_entity.pdbx_description
1 polymer ?
#
loop_
_entity_poly.entity_id
_entity_poly.type
_entity_poly.pdbx_seq_one_letter_code
_entity_poly.pdbx_strand_id
1 'polypeptide(L)'
;MDVEFGSMSNLISRGLQNDSYVVVQPIINQCGRIRVAAEIFGSALAPRYKKNSYILAKFTQDNESIELYPGMVQFYFEHVLRLPTIGERTHKLAYVKWYLPVNDHRIRFYCRAEQDDDRSVNIELWKLNEFYEMSRDSIIPIHNIYSRFIPTNFTIGTNNNNNNSRWKAKTYMAVVPINRKFHL
;
A
#
# COMPACT_ATOMS: atom_id res chain seq x y z
N MET A 1 11.10 -3.52 23.63
CA MET A 1 12.31 -4.18 23.09
C MET A 1 13.01 -3.12 22.27
N ASP A 2 14.13 -2.60 22.76
CA ASP A 2 14.79 -1.46 22.16
C ASP A 2 15.67 -1.95 21.01
N VAL A 3 15.32 -1.52 19.79
CA VAL A 3 16.10 -1.83 18.57
C VAL A 3 17.13 -0.72 18.39
N GLU A 4 18.40 -1.07 18.56
CA GLU A 4 19.51 -0.15 18.30
C GLU A 4 20.04 -0.32 16.87
N PHE A 5 20.23 0.80 16.17
CA PHE A 5 20.85 0.83 14.85
C PHE A 5 22.33 1.22 14.97
N GLY A 6 23.21 0.40 14.38
CA GLY A 6 24.65 0.64 14.37
C GLY A 6 25.27 0.34 13.01
N SER A 7 26.34 1.05 12.67
CA SER A 7 27.19 0.66 11.54
C SER A 7 27.86 -0.68 11.82
N MET A 8 28.03 -1.51 10.80
CA MET A 8 28.79 -2.77 10.88
C MET A 8 30.19 -2.57 11.47
N SER A 9 30.86 -1.46 11.13
CA SER A 9 32.18 -1.12 11.69
C SER A 9 32.18 -1.00 13.22
N ASN A 10 31.08 -0.50 13.79
CA ASN A 10 30.93 -0.30 15.23
C ASN A 10 30.53 -1.59 15.96
N LEU A 11 29.87 -2.52 15.26
CA LEU A 11 29.50 -3.82 15.82
C LEU A 11 30.70 -4.76 15.87
N ILE A 12 31.52 -4.77 14.82
CA ILE A 12 32.76 -5.56 14.75
C ILE A 12 33.74 -5.12 15.85
N SER A 13 33.89 -3.82 16.10
CA SER A 13 34.78 -3.31 17.15
C SER A 13 34.33 -3.64 18.58
N ARG A 14 33.04 -3.91 18.78
CA ARG A 14 32.46 -4.33 20.07
C ARG A 14 32.55 -5.84 20.31
N GLY A 15 33.06 -6.63 19.35
CA GLY A 15 33.24 -8.07 19.52
C GLY A 15 31.95 -8.88 19.68
N LEU A 16 30.80 -8.35 19.24
CA LEU A 16 29.54 -9.07 19.31
C LEU A 16 29.55 -10.29 18.38
N GLN A 17 29.07 -11.43 18.87
CA GLN A 17 28.95 -12.66 18.08
C GLN A 17 27.84 -12.53 17.03
N ASN A 18 28.05 -13.19 15.88
CA ASN A 18 27.18 -13.17 14.70
C ASN A 18 25.72 -13.53 14.97
N ASP A 19 25.44 -14.17 16.10
CA ASP A 19 24.10 -14.67 16.41
C ASP A 19 23.13 -13.61 16.96
N SER A 20 23.62 -12.37 17.17
CA SER A 20 22.90 -11.33 17.92
C SER A 20 22.40 -10.15 17.07
N TYR A 21 22.69 -10.11 15.77
CA TYR A 21 22.37 -8.95 14.93
C TYR A 21 21.90 -9.31 13.52
N VAL A 22 20.98 -8.50 12.98
CA VAL A 22 20.52 -8.61 11.58
C VAL A 22 21.32 -7.64 10.71
N VAL A 23 22.06 -8.16 9.73
CA VAL A 23 22.81 -7.30 8.80
C VAL A 23 21.93 -6.95 7.61
N VAL A 24 21.70 -5.67 7.40
CA VAL A 24 21.07 -5.15 6.18
C VAL A 24 22.16 -4.76 5.20
N GLN A 25 22.25 -5.42 4.05
CA GLN A 25 23.20 -5.01 3.02
C GLN A 25 22.79 -3.63 2.45
N PRO A 26 23.74 -2.72 2.20
CA PRO A 26 23.44 -1.37 1.69
C PRO A 26 23.08 -1.35 0.20
N ILE A 27 23.05 -2.53 -0.46
CA ILE A 27 22.74 -2.67 -1.88
C ILE A 27 21.23 -2.86 -2.02
N ILE A 28 20.61 -1.96 -2.79
CA ILE A 28 19.18 -1.99 -3.11
C ILE A 28 19.00 -2.17 -4.61
N ASN A 29 18.32 -3.26 -5.00
CA ASN A 29 18.00 -3.53 -6.39
C ASN A 29 16.58 -3.07 -6.69
N GLN A 30 16.41 -1.99 -7.46
CA GLN A 30 15.09 -1.50 -7.84
C GLN A 30 14.52 -2.27 -9.05
N CYS A 31 13.22 -2.49 -9.05
CA CYS A 31 12.50 -3.17 -10.12
C CYS A 31 11.15 -2.52 -10.42
N GLY A 32 10.79 -2.49 -11.71
CA GLY A 32 9.55 -1.88 -12.20
C GLY A 32 8.32 -2.80 -12.16
N ARG A 33 8.50 -4.06 -11.76
CA ARG A 33 7.44 -5.06 -11.62
C ARG A 33 7.88 -6.19 -10.71
N ILE A 34 6.92 -6.87 -10.11
CA ILE A 34 7.15 -8.16 -9.45
C ILE A 34 6.09 -9.16 -9.89
N ARG A 35 6.38 -10.44 -9.68
CA ARG A 35 5.38 -11.51 -9.76
C ARG A 35 5.13 -12.05 -8.36
N VAL A 36 3.87 -12.03 -7.92
CA VAL A 36 3.41 -12.71 -6.70
C VAL A 36 2.42 -13.76 -7.13
N ALA A 37 2.77 -15.03 -6.87
CA ALA A 37 2.02 -16.19 -7.38
C ALA A 37 1.76 -16.09 -8.90
N ALA A 38 0.49 -16.08 -9.31
CA ALA A 38 0.08 -15.98 -10.71
C ALA A 38 -0.01 -14.54 -11.24
N GLU A 39 0.13 -13.53 -10.39
CA GLU A 39 -0.11 -12.13 -10.77
C GLU A 39 1.15 -11.31 -10.96
N ILE A 40 1.07 -10.38 -11.91
CA ILE A 40 2.11 -9.39 -12.20
C ILE A 40 1.64 -8.04 -11.66
N PHE A 41 2.36 -7.56 -10.66
CA PHE A 41 2.18 -6.24 -10.11
C PHE A 41 3.21 -5.30 -10.75
N GLY A 42 2.74 -4.15 -11.21
CA GLY A 42 3.53 -3.15 -11.89
C GLY A 42 3.93 -2.01 -10.97
N SER A 43 4.74 -1.09 -11.50
CA SER A 43 5.05 0.16 -10.83
C SER A 43 4.91 1.34 -11.80
N ALA A 44 4.78 2.55 -11.24
CA ALA A 44 4.72 3.78 -12.02
C ALA A 44 6.04 4.07 -12.75
N LEU A 45 7.17 3.60 -12.20
CA LEU A 45 8.51 3.69 -12.82
C LEU A 45 8.62 2.94 -14.15
N ALA A 46 7.79 1.91 -14.39
CA ALA A 46 7.76 1.18 -15.65
C ALA A 46 6.47 1.49 -16.44
N PRO A 47 6.50 2.37 -17.46
CA PRO A 47 5.31 2.81 -18.19
C PRO A 47 4.44 1.66 -18.73
N ARG A 48 5.07 0.59 -19.21
CA ARG A 48 4.40 -0.64 -19.69
C ARG A 48 3.48 -1.28 -18.64
N TYR A 49 3.84 -1.17 -17.36
CA TYR A 49 3.13 -1.79 -16.24
C TYR A 49 2.42 -0.78 -15.34
N LYS A 50 2.34 0.50 -15.73
CA LYS A 50 1.72 1.56 -14.93
C LYS A 50 0.28 1.24 -14.54
N LYS A 51 -0.51 0.62 -15.44
CA LYS A 51 -1.88 0.18 -15.14
C LYS A 51 -1.95 -0.88 -14.03
N ASN A 52 -0.90 -1.65 -13.83
CA ASN A 52 -0.82 -2.69 -12.80
C ASN A 52 -0.16 -2.18 -11.51
N SER A 53 0.09 -0.86 -11.39
CA SER A 53 0.72 -0.26 -10.20
C SER A 53 -0.26 0.09 -9.09
N TYR A 54 -1.55 0.07 -9.37
CA TYR A 54 -2.60 0.35 -8.41
C TYR A 54 -2.86 -0.88 -7.56
N ILE A 55 -2.58 -0.77 -6.27
CA ILE A 55 -2.69 -1.85 -5.30
C ILE A 55 -3.58 -1.48 -4.13
N LEU A 56 -4.26 -2.47 -3.57
CA LEU A 56 -4.81 -2.43 -2.23
C LEU A 56 -3.84 -3.16 -1.32
N ALA A 57 -3.37 -2.48 -0.28
CA ALA A 57 -2.62 -3.09 0.79
C ALA A 57 -3.54 -3.38 1.98
N LYS A 58 -3.31 -4.53 2.61
CA LYS A 58 -4.03 -4.99 3.79
C LYS A 58 -3.12 -4.85 5.01
N PHE A 59 -3.68 -4.24 6.05
CA PHE A 59 -3.07 -4.16 7.37
C PHE A 59 -4.05 -4.72 8.39
N THR A 60 -3.52 -5.52 9.31
CA THR A 60 -4.27 -6.01 10.46
C THR A 60 -3.85 -5.16 11.66
N GLN A 61 -4.82 -4.52 12.29
CA GLN A 61 -4.62 -3.76 13.52
C GLN A 61 -4.59 -4.68 14.74
N ASP A 62 -4.19 -4.13 15.89
CA ASP A 62 -4.12 -4.87 17.17
C ASP A 62 -5.46 -5.45 17.62
N ASN A 63 -6.57 -4.82 17.23
CA ASN A 63 -7.93 -5.28 17.48
C ASN A 63 -8.43 -6.32 16.45
N GLU A 64 -7.52 -6.90 15.65
CA GLU A 64 -7.79 -7.82 14.55
C GLU A 64 -8.62 -7.22 13.39
N SER A 65 -8.95 -5.93 13.45
CA SER A 65 -9.62 -5.26 12.33
C SER A 65 -8.69 -5.16 11.13
N ILE A 66 -9.29 -5.28 9.96
CA ILE A 66 -8.58 -5.25 8.69
C ILE A 66 -8.86 -3.91 8.02
N GLU A 67 -7.79 -3.17 7.74
CA GLU A 67 -7.86 -1.95 6.94
C GLU A 67 -7.23 -2.16 5.57
N LEU A 68 -7.92 -1.65 4.55
CA LEU A 68 -7.45 -1.63 3.18
C LEU A 68 -7.08 -0.22 2.76
N TYR A 69 -5.86 -0.06 2.26
CA TYR A 69 -5.34 1.20 1.76
C TYR A 69 -5.03 1.10 0.27
N PRO A 70 -5.65 1.94 -0.58
CA PRO A 70 -5.30 2.03 -1.99
C PRO A 70 -4.06 2.90 -2.15
N GLY A 71 -3.14 2.42 -2.99
CA GLY A 71 -1.93 3.13 -3.32
C GLY A 71 -1.48 2.86 -4.75
N MET A 72 -0.58 3.72 -5.23
CA MET A 72 0.11 3.54 -6.49
C MET A 72 1.58 3.24 -6.21
N VAL A 73 2.02 2.03 -6.55
CA VAL A 73 3.42 1.63 -6.39
C VAL A 73 4.30 2.47 -7.31
N GLN A 74 5.28 3.17 -6.75
CA GLN A 74 6.27 3.93 -7.51
C GLN A 74 7.32 3.00 -8.10
N PHE A 75 7.91 2.16 -7.26
CA PHE A 75 8.85 1.10 -7.62
C PHE A 75 8.88 0.02 -6.54
N TYR A 76 9.34 -1.16 -6.92
CA TYR A 76 9.69 -2.21 -5.98
C TYR A 76 11.20 -2.20 -5.79
N PHE A 77 11.64 -2.78 -4.69
CA PHE A 77 13.06 -2.98 -4.47
C PHE A 77 13.32 -4.19 -3.60
N GLU A 78 14.49 -4.78 -3.80
CA GLU A 78 14.95 -5.94 -3.07
C GLU A 78 16.24 -5.58 -2.32
N HIS A 79 16.36 -6.11 -1.11
CA HIS A 79 17.58 -6.00 -0.31
C HIS A 79 17.84 -7.34 0.38
N VAL A 80 19.11 -7.60 0.71
CA VAL A 80 19.53 -8.83 1.36
C VAL A 80 19.71 -8.58 2.85
N LEU A 81 19.00 -9.39 3.65
CA LEU A 81 19.14 -9.48 5.09
C LEU A 81 20.03 -10.69 5.42
N ARG A 82 21.04 -10.53 6.26
CA ARG A 82 21.76 -11.66 6.87
C ARG A 82 21.20 -11.89 8.24
N LEU A 83 20.50 -13.01 8.41
CA LEU A 83 19.90 -13.42 9.67
C LEU A 83 20.85 -14.39 10.39
N PRO A 84 21.11 -14.20 11.69
CA PRO A 84 21.90 -15.06 12.56
C PRO A 84 21.78 -16.57 12.28
N THR A 85 20.56 -17.09 12.30
CA THR A 85 20.28 -18.54 12.30
C THR A 85 19.87 -19.07 10.92
N ILE A 86 19.33 -18.20 10.07
CA ILE A 86 18.65 -18.59 8.82
C ILE A 86 19.53 -18.28 7.59
N GLY A 87 20.58 -17.47 7.75
CA GLY A 87 21.45 -17.05 6.66
C GLY A 87 20.90 -15.87 5.87
N GLU A 88 21.33 -15.74 4.60
CA GLU A 88 20.90 -14.64 3.74
C GLU A 88 19.47 -14.83 3.22
N ARG A 89 18.65 -13.78 3.31
CA ARG A 89 17.30 -13.73 2.78
C ARG A 89 17.10 -12.45 1.99
N THR A 90 16.61 -12.60 0.76
CA THR A 90 16.18 -11.47 -0.06
C THR A 90 14.78 -11.05 0.37
N HIS A 91 14.65 -9.84 0.87
CA HIS A 91 13.37 -9.24 1.21
C HIS A 91 12.93 -8.29 0.10
N LYS A 92 11.64 -8.32 -0.24
CA LYS A 92 11.06 -7.54 -1.32
C LYS A 92 10.09 -6.53 -0.72
N LEU A 93 10.28 -5.28 -1.08
CA LEU A 93 9.52 -4.14 -0.59
C LEU A 93 8.92 -3.36 -1.76
N ALA A 94 7.84 -2.65 -1.50
CA ALA A 94 7.21 -1.72 -2.42
C ALA A 94 7.26 -0.31 -1.81
N TYR A 95 7.60 0.68 -2.64
CA TYR A 95 7.44 2.09 -2.29
C TYR A 95 6.15 2.60 -2.90
N VAL A 96 5.20 2.99 -2.05
CA VAL A 96 3.80 3.20 -2.43
C VAL A 96 3.36 4.61 -2.13
N LYS A 97 2.73 5.27 -3.11
CA LYS A 97 2.07 6.56 -2.92
C LYS A 97 0.62 6.32 -2.52
N TRP A 98 0.27 6.61 -1.28
CA TRP A 98 -1.06 6.35 -0.70
C TRP A 98 -2.07 7.45 -1.03
N TYR A 99 -3.28 7.07 -1.43
CA TYR A 99 -4.37 8.03 -1.63
C TYR A 99 -4.93 8.52 -0.29
N LEU A 100 -5.43 9.76 -0.26
CA LEU A 100 -6.14 10.30 0.89
C LEU A 100 -7.60 9.81 0.93
N PRO A 101 -8.10 9.35 2.09
CA PRO A 101 -9.50 8.93 2.20
C PRO A 101 -10.43 10.14 2.12
N VAL A 102 -11.67 9.89 1.69
CA VAL A 102 -12.74 10.87 1.86
C VAL A 102 -13.12 10.93 3.34
N ASN A 103 -13.11 12.13 3.92
CA ASN A 103 -13.38 12.34 5.34
C ASN A 103 -14.82 11.97 5.74
N ASP A 104 -15.80 12.18 4.86
CA ASP A 104 -17.18 11.78 5.13
C ASP A 104 -17.34 10.27 4.87
N HIS A 105 -17.56 9.52 5.94
CA HIS A 105 -17.76 8.07 5.92
C HIS A 105 -18.89 7.66 4.96
N ARG A 106 -20.00 8.41 4.91
CA ARG A 106 -21.15 8.08 4.05
C ARG A 106 -20.80 8.23 2.56
N ILE A 107 -19.90 9.16 2.23
CA ILE A 107 -19.40 9.31 0.86
C ILE A 107 -18.37 8.22 0.57
N ARG A 108 -17.44 7.96 1.50
CA ARG A 108 -16.41 6.93 1.32
C ARG A 108 -17.02 5.56 1.03
N PHE A 109 -18.11 5.21 1.71
CA PHE A 109 -18.82 3.94 1.56
C PHE A 109 -20.15 4.09 0.82
N TYR A 110 -20.24 5.03 -0.12
CA TYR A 110 -21.46 5.33 -0.86
C TYR A 110 -22.04 4.11 -1.60
N CYS A 111 -21.17 3.25 -2.15
CA CYS A 111 -21.56 2.08 -2.94
C CYS A 111 -21.82 0.81 -2.09
N ARG A 112 -22.04 0.94 -0.78
CA ARG A 112 -22.28 -0.20 0.10
C ARG A 112 -23.57 -0.92 -0.29
N ALA A 113 -23.49 -2.22 -0.57
CA ALA A 113 -24.63 -3.01 -1.04
C ALA A 113 -25.63 -3.33 0.07
N GLU A 114 -25.17 -3.70 1.28
CA GLU A 114 -26.04 -3.96 2.45
C GLU A 114 -25.39 -3.53 3.79
N GLN A 115 -26.22 -3.28 4.82
CA GLN A 115 -25.77 -2.82 6.15
C GLN A 115 -25.02 -3.90 6.95
N ASP A 116 -25.19 -5.19 6.64
CA ASP A 116 -24.75 -6.29 7.51
C ASP A 116 -23.80 -7.31 6.84
N ASP A 117 -23.42 -7.09 5.58
CA ASP A 117 -22.45 -7.94 4.90
C ASP A 117 -21.07 -7.27 4.88
N ASP A 118 -20.33 -7.42 5.98
CA ASP A 118 -18.91 -7.04 6.08
C ASP A 118 -18.01 -7.83 5.08
N ARG A 119 -18.56 -8.85 4.42
CA ARG A 119 -17.88 -9.61 3.35
C ARG A 119 -18.20 -9.05 1.96
N SER A 120 -19.12 -8.08 1.86
CA SER A 120 -19.47 -7.47 0.59
C SER A 120 -18.39 -6.51 0.10
N VAL A 121 -18.03 -6.77 -1.13
CA VAL A 121 -17.15 -6.04 -2.03
C VAL A 121 -17.55 -4.56 -2.13
N ASN A 122 -17.06 -3.72 -1.22
CA ASN A 122 -17.39 -2.30 -1.25
C ASN A 122 -16.42 -1.53 -2.15
N ILE A 123 -16.95 -0.91 -3.21
CA ILE A 123 -16.24 0.12 -3.96
C ILE A 123 -16.13 1.32 -3.02
N GLU A 124 -14.92 1.62 -2.57
CA GLU A 124 -14.67 2.80 -1.74
C GLU A 124 -14.36 4.02 -2.61
N LEU A 125 -14.86 5.17 -2.17
CA LEU A 125 -14.54 6.47 -2.76
C LEU A 125 -13.41 7.14 -1.99
N TRP A 126 -12.36 7.49 -2.72
CA TRP A 126 -11.15 8.15 -2.24
C TRP A 126 -11.01 9.53 -2.91
N LYS A 127 -10.18 10.39 -2.33
CA LYS A 127 -9.96 11.71 -2.93
C LYS A 127 -9.22 11.57 -4.26
N LEU A 128 -9.68 12.31 -5.27
CA LEU A 128 -9.11 12.25 -6.61
C LEU A 128 -7.77 13.00 -6.63
N ASN A 129 -6.69 12.29 -7.02
CA ASN A 129 -5.33 12.86 -7.16
C ASN A 129 -4.76 13.51 -5.89
N GLU A 130 -5.33 13.25 -4.71
CA GLU A 130 -4.82 13.69 -3.42
C GLU A 130 -4.16 12.51 -2.71
N PHE A 131 -2.94 12.74 -2.21
CA PHE A 131 -2.09 11.69 -1.65
C PHE A 131 -1.50 12.14 -0.32
N TYR A 132 -1.18 11.19 0.53
CA TYR A 132 -0.29 11.43 1.66
C TYR A 132 1.11 11.83 1.17
N GLU A 133 1.83 12.60 1.98
CA GLU A 133 3.25 12.87 1.74
C GLU A 133 4.02 11.55 1.77
N MET A 134 4.95 11.38 0.84
CA MET A 134 5.73 10.16 0.79
C MET A 134 6.77 10.17 1.92
N SER A 135 6.81 9.10 2.70
CA SER A 135 7.66 8.98 3.88
C SER A 135 8.24 7.56 4.01
N ARG A 136 8.83 7.24 5.16
CA ARG A 136 9.22 5.87 5.52
C ARG A 136 8.00 4.94 5.60
N ASP A 137 6.82 5.46 5.94
CA ASP A 137 5.56 4.71 6.03
C ASP A 137 4.97 4.37 4.65
N SER A 138 5.58 4.89 3.59
CA SER A 138 5.29 4.52 2.20
C SER A 138 6.00 3.22 1.78
N ILE A 139 6.91 2.70 2.59
CA ILE A 139 7.60 1.43 2.33
C ILE A 139 6.79 0.31 3.00
N ILE A 140 6.33 -0.65 2.20
CA ILE A 140 5.66 -1.84 2.71
C ILE A 140 6.32 -3.11 2.20
N PRO A 141 6.26 -4.21 2.96
CA PRO A 141 6.52 -5.52 2.42
C PRO A 141 5.52 -5.89 1.33
N ILE A 142 5.98 -6.63 0.32
CA ILE A 142 5.10 -7.08 -0.77
C ILE A 142 3.99 -8.02 -0.29
N HIS A 143 4.14 -8.64 0.89
CA HIS A 143 3.13 -9.53 1.47
C HIS A 143 1.91 -8.77 2.00
N ASN A 144 2.03 -7.46 2.26
CA ASN A 144 0.88 -6.62 2.58
C ASN A 144 0.02 -6.31 1.34
N ILE A 145 0.50 -6.58 0.13
CA ILE A 145 -0.26 -6.35 -1.10
C ILE A 145 -1.39 -7.37 -1.17
N TYR A 146 -2.62 -6.90 -1.02
CA TYR A 146 -3.82 -7.72 -1.00
C TYR A 146 -4.40 -7.95 -2.38
N SER A 147 -4.44 -6.94 -3.24
CA SER A 147 -4.94 -7.06 -4.61
C SER A 147 -4.55 -5.86 -5.46
N ARG A 148 -4.83 -5.92 -6.77
CA ARG A 148 -4.81 -4.73 -7.64
C ARG A 148 -6.17 -4.06 -7.63
N PHE A 149 -6.23 -2.82 -8.08
CA PHE A 149 -7.51 -2.16 -8.34
C PHE A 149 -7.49 -1.33 -9.63
N ILE A 150 -8.67 -0.99 -10.14
CA ILE A 150 -8.84 -0.03 -11.23
C ILE A 150 -9.35 1.29 -10.62
N PRO A 151 -8.59 2.39 -10.69
CA PRO A 151 -9.10 3.71 -10.34
C PRO A 151 -10.09 4.17 -11.41
N THR A 152 -11.29 4.59 -10.99
CA THR A 152 -12.31 5.16 -11.89
C THR A 152 -12.81 6.49 -11.34
N ASN A 153 -13.14 7.45 -12.20
CA ASN A 153 -13.72 8.71 -11.78
C ASN A 153 -15.21 8.50 -11.40
N PHE A 154 -15.60 8.96 -10.22
CA PHE A 154 -16.97 8.88 -9.72
C PHE A 154 -17.45 10.27 -9.32
N THR A 155 -18.51 10.77 -9.97
CA THR A 155 -18.99 12.13 -9.77
C THR A 155 -20.33 12.13 -9.05
N ILE A 156 -20.40 12.88 -7.94
CA ILE A 156 -21.61 13.06 -7.14
C ILE A 156 -22.08 14.51 -7.28
N GLY A 157 -23.38 14.69 -7.53
CA GLY A 157 -24.03 16.00 -7.44
C GLY A 157 -24.23 16.40 -5.98
N THR A 158 -23.68 17.53 -5.57
CA THR A 158 -23.94 18.11 -4.25
C THR A 158 -24.95 19.24 -4.36
N ASN A 159 -26.02 19.14 -3.57
CA ASN A 159 -27.06 20.15 -3.50
C ASN A 159 -26.63 21.23 -2.50
N ASN A 160 -26.57 22.48 -2.93
CA ASN A 160 -26.19 23.58 -2.07
C ASN A 160 -27.49 24.33 -1.71
N ASN A 161 -28.03 24.07 -0.52
CA ASN A 161 -29.33 24.60 -0.05
C ASN A 161 -29.35 26.13 0.21
N ASN A 162 -28.42 26.89 -0.39
CA ASN A 162 -28.51 28.34 -0.42
C ASN A 162 -29.10 28.76 -1.77
N ASN A 163 -30.26 29.42 -1.68
CA ASN A 163 -31.26 29.76 -2.70
C ASN A 163 -30.78 30.58 -3.93
N ASN A 164 -29.51 30.48 -4.34
CA ASN A 164 -28.98 31.06 -5.58
C ASN A 164 -27.74 30.33 -6.13
N SER A 165 -27.54 29.04 -5.83
CA SER A 165 -26.31 28.35 -6.26
C SER A 165 -26.53 27.12 -7.15
N ARG A 166 -25.83 27.14 -8.29
CA ARG A 166 -25.75 26.11 -9.34
C ARG A 166 -25.28 24.78 -8.73
N TRP A 167 -25.87 23.66 -9.18
CA TRP A 167 -25.43 22.30 -8.81
C TRP A 167 -23.91 22.17 -8.90
N LYS A 168 -23.25 21.83 -7.78
CA LYS A 168 -21.80 21.60 -7.77
C LYS A 168 -21.57 20.10 -7.83
N ALA A 169 -20.97 19.65 -8.92
CA ALA A 169 -20.50 18.28 -9.05
C ALA A 169 -19.14 18.14 -8.35
N LYS A 170 -18.96 17.09 -7.55
CA LYS A 170 -17.67 16.73 -6.95
C LYS A 170 -17.27 15.34 -7.42
N THR A 171 -16.04 15.22 -7.91
CA THR A 171 -15.50 13.97 -8.44
C THR A 171 -14.51 13.35 -7.45
N TYR A 172 -14.61 12.04 -7.31
CA TYR A 172 -13.83 11.18 -6.43
C TYR A 172 -13.19 10.06 -7.25
N MET A 173 -12.23 9.35 -6.66
CA MET A 173 -11.69 8.12 -7.21
C MET A 173 -12.45 6.93 -6.61
N ALA A 174 -13.21 6.21 -7.42
CA ALA A 174 -13.72 4.90 -7.07
C ALA A 174 -12.61 3.87 -7.20
N VAL A 175 -12.36 3.13 -6.12
CA VAL A 175 -11.44 2.01 -6.07
C VAL A 175 -12.21 0.74 -6.37
N VAL A 176 -11.94 0.14 -7.53
CA VAL A 176 -12.58 -1.12 -7.95
C VAL A 176 -11.56 -2.27 -7.85
N PRO A 177 -11.56 -3.06 -6.76
CA PRO A 177 -10.60 -4.14 -6.58
C PRO A 177 -10.73 -5.21 -7.66
N ILE A 178 -9.61 -5.76 -8.11
CA ILE A 178 -9.50 -6.86 -9.08
C ILE A 178 -8.85 -8.06 -8.39
N ASN A 179 -9.28 -9.28 -8.72
CA ASN A 179 -8.66 -10.52 -8.28
C ASN A 179 -8.40 -10.59 -6.75
N ARG A 180 -9.49 -10.52 -5.95
CA ARG A 180 -9.44 -10.55 -4.47
C ARG A 180 -8.95 -11.88 -3.84
N LYS A 181 -8.41 -12.81 -4.63
CA LYS A 181 -8.02 -14.14 -4.18
C LYS A 181 -6.53 -14.18 -3.83
N PHE A 182 -6.14 -13.47 -2.78
CA PHE A 182 -4.88 -13.73 -2.11
C PHE A 182 -5.17 -14.02 -0.64
N HIS A 183 -5.18 -15.31 -0.31
CA HIS A 183 -4.87 -15.79 1.01
C HIS A 183 -3.40 -16.17 0.92
N LEU A 184 -2.52 -15.27 1.36
CA LEU A 184 -1.14 -15.61 1.72
C LEU A 184 -1.10 -15.78 3.22
#